data_AF-A0A920HU57-F1
#
_entry.id   AF-A0A920HU57-F1
#
_cell.length_a   1.000
_cell.length_b   1.000
_cell.length_c   1.000
_cell.angle_alpha   90.00
_cell.angle_beta   90.00
_cell.angle_gamma   90.00
#
_symmetry.space_group_name_H-M   'P 1'
#
loop_
_entity.id
_entity.type
_entity.pdbx_description
1 polymer ?
#
loop_
_entity_poly.entity_id
_entity_poly.type
_entity_poly.pdbx_seq_one_letter_code
_entity_poly.pdbx_strand_id
1 'polypeptide(L)'
;MEDKSILNIDTRNKRLLIRADLNVPINKNKISDETRIERFCSGISKLLKKNAKIIIITHLGRPKGKEDLSLSNRILLKPLKKYLNKEIIFSSNPISTSAIESSKRLKNNQYYFVKILGFILRKKKMIQYLPKNSQVLGIFM
;
A
#
# COMPACT_ATOMS: atom_id res chain seq x y z
N MET A 1 -13.87 20.80 -15.87
CA MET A 1 -13.14 20.24 -14.71
C MET A 1 -12.06 19.33 -15.27
N GLU A 2 -10.79 19.68 -15.13
CA GLU A 2 -9.70 18.78 -15.53
C GLU A 2 -9.79 17.50 -14.69
N ASP A 3 -9.90 16.36 -15.37
CA ASP A 3 -9.79 15.04 -14.74
C ASP A 3 -8.39 14.91 -14.12
N LYS A 4 -8.24 15.33 -12.85
CA LYS A 4 -7.06 15.11 -11.99
C LYS A 4 -6.94 13.64 -11.59
N SER A 5 -7.28 12.73 -12.49
CA SER A 5 -7.01 11.32 -12.32
C SER A 5 -5.51 11.14 -12.25
N ILE A 6 -5.03 10.45 -11.22
CA ILE A 6 -3.63 10.03 -11.08
C ILE A 6 -3.13 9.25 -12.31
N LEU A 7 -4.06 8.67 -13.08
CA LEU A 7 -3.78 8.03 -14.36
C LEU A 7 -3.32 9.01 -15.44
N ASN A 8 -3.53 10.32 -15.28
CA ASN A 8 -3.07 11.36 -16.21
C ASN A 8 -1.74 11.99 -15.76
N ILE A 9 -1.27 11.69 -14.55
CA ILE A 9 0.04 12.14 -14.06
C ILE A 9 1.14 11.27 -14.69
N ASP A 10 2.26 11.89 -15.08
CA ASP A 10 3.46 11.14 -15.44
C ASP A 10 4.10 10.54 -14.18
N THR A 11 3.92 9.23 -14.04
CA THR A 11 4.43 8.42 -12.93
C THR A 11 5.59 7.52 -13.35
N ARG A 12 6.13 7.67 -14.57
CA ARG A 12 7.16 6.77 -15.10
C ARG A 12 8.44 6.88 -14.29
N ASN A 13 8.97 5.73 -13.84
CA ASN A 13 10.16 5.62 -12.99
C ASN A 13 10.05 6.34 -11.63
N LYS A 14 8.89 6.93 -11.31
CA LYS A 14 8.65 7.63 -10.05
C LYS A 14 8.24 6.63 -8.98
N ARG A 15 8.56 6.99 -7.74
CA ARG A 15 8.11 6.27 -6.55
C ARG A 15 6.83 6.90 -6.04
N LEU A 16 5.79 6.10 -5.93
CA LEU A 16 4.47 6.52 -5.48
C LEU A 16 4.20 5.93 -4.11
N LEU A 17 3.93 6.79 -3.13
CA LEU A 17 3.32 6.35 -1.87
C LEU A 17 1.81 6.41 -2.04
N ILE A 18 1.14 5.27 -1.88
CA ILE A 18 -0.30 5.14 -2.04
C ILE A 18 -0.91 4.68 -0.74
N ARG A 19 -1.81 5.49 -0.20
CA ARG A 19 -2.65 5.10 0.93
C ARG A 19 -3.85 4.31 0.41
N ALA A 20 -3.85 3.02 0.67
CA ALA A 20 -4.96 2.14 0.33
C ALA A 20 -5.93 2.03 1.50
N ASP A 21 -7.23 2.05 1.19
CA ASP A 21 -8.25 1.55 2.10
C ASP A 21 -8.48 0.06 1.77
N LEU A 22 -7.80 -0.83 2.51
CA LEU A 22 -8.02 -2.28 2.42
C LEU A 22 -8.77 -2.81 3.64
N ASN A 23 -9.71 -2.02 4.18
CA ASN A 23 -10.58 -2.48 5.25
C ASN A 23 -11.63 -3.46 4.71
N VAL A 24 -11.23 -4.73 4.63
CA VAL A 24 -12.07 -5.84 4.18
C VAL A 24 -12.69 -6.59 5.36
N PRO A 25 -13.89 -7.19 5.19
CA PRO A 25 -14.46 -8.05 6.22
C PRO A 25 -13.60 -9.32 6.38
N ILE A 26 -13.34 -9.68 7.64
CA ILE A 26 -12.51 -10.82 8.03
C ILE A 26 -13.35 -11.74 8.90
N ASN A 27 -13.34 -13.03 8.58
CA ASN A 27 -13.99 -14.09 9.34
C ASN A 27 -12.98 -15.22 9.59
N LYS A 28 -12.77 -15.62 10.85
CA LYS A 28 -11.82 -16.69 11.24
C LYS A 28 -10.44 -16.54 10.56
N ASN A 29 -9.88 -15.33 10.58
CA ASN A 29 -8.60 -14.96 9.94
C ASN A 29 -8.54 -15.15 8.41
N LYS A 30 -9.68 -15.23 7.74
CA LYS A 30 -9.80 -15.25 6.28
C LYS A 30 -10.62 -14.06 5.81
N ILE A 31 -10.25 -13.52 4.66
CA ILE A 31 -11.00 -12.43 4.01
C ILE A 31 -12.25 -13.05 3.40
N SER A 32 -13.43 -12.55 3.77
CA SER A 32 -14.71 -13.07 3.27
C SER A 32 -15.19 -12.37 2.00
N ASP A 33 -14.69 -11.16 1.73
CA ASP A 33 -14.97 -10.40 0.51
C ASP A 33 -13.69 -9.72 0.01
N GLU A 34 -13.23 -10.12 -1.18
CA GLU A 34 -12.01 -9.62 -1.82
C GLU A 34 -12.27 -8.47 -2.80
N THR A 35 -13.53 -8.06 -3.04
CA THR A 35 -13.93 -7.08 -4.06
C THR A 35 -13.15 -5.76 -3.95
N ARG A 36 -12.92 -5.30 -2.72
CA ARG A 36 -12.14 -4.08 -2.45
C ARG A 36 -10.67 -4.24 -2.85
N ILE A 37 -10.09 -5.41 -2.60
CA ILE A 37 -8.70 -5.71 -2.95
C ILE A 37 -8.56 -5.81 -4.47
N GLU A 38 -9.50 -6.48 -5.14
CA GLU A 38 -9.53 -6.60 -6.60
C GLU A 38 -9.59 -5.22 -7.28
N ARG A 39 -10.53 -4.36 -6.87
CA ARG A 39 -10.67 -2.99 -7.39
C ARG A 39 -9.40 -2.18 -7.20
N PHE A 40 -8.82 -2.24 -6.00
CA PHE A 40 -7.56 -1.59 -5.70
C PHE A 40 -6.44 -2.09 -6.62
N CYS A 41 -6.29 -3.40 -6.77
CA CYS A 41 -5.25 -3.99 -7.62
C CYS A 41 -5.41 -3.58 -9.08
N SER A 42 -6.63 -3.58 -9.61
CA SER A 42 -6.93 -3.13 -10.99
C SER A 42 -6.50 -1.68 -11.23
N GLY A 43 -6.78 -0.78 -10.29
CA GLY A 43 -6.34 0.61 -10.35
C GLY A 43 -4.81 0.75 -10.31
N ILE A 44 -4.19 0.02 -9.40
CA ILE A 44 -2.74 0.01 -9.23
C ILE A 44 -2.03 -0.54 -10.47
N SER A 45 -2.51 -1.64 -11.08
CA SER A 45 -1.88 -2.25 -12.25
C SER A 45 -1.64 -1.27 -13.39
N LYS A 46 -2.49 -0.24 -13.55
CA LYS A 46 -2.31 0.83 -14.54
C LYS A 46 -1.06 1.68 -14.27
N LEU A 47 -0.77 1.97 -13.00
CA LEU A 47 0.42 2.72 -12.59
C LEU A 47 1.71 1.93 -12.81
N LEU A 48 1.68 0.60 -12.64
CA LEU A 48 2.87 -0.21 -12.92
C LEU A 48 3.08 -0.46 -14.40
N LYS A 49 2.02 -0.53 -15.21
CA LYS A 49 2.19 -0.52 -16.67
C LYS A 49 2.97 0.73 -17.14
N LYS A 50 2.94 1.82 -16.37
CA LYS A 50 3.75 3.03 -16.60
C LYS A 50 5.17 2.97 -16.02
N ASN A 51 5.65 1.83 -15.54
CA ASN A 51 6.97 1.69 -14.93
C ASN A 51 7.16 2.42 -13.57
N ALA A 52 6.07 2.65 -12.83
CA ALA A 52 6.14 3.24 -11.50
C ALA A 52 6.66 2.25 -10.44
N LYS A 53 7.18 2.79 -9.34
CA LYS A 53 7.55 2.04 -8.12
C LYS A 53 6.49 2.33 -7.06
N ILE A 54 5.85 1.32 -6.50
CA ILE A 54 4.69 1.56 -5.64
C ILE A 54 4.95 1.11 -4.22
N ILE A 55 4.69 2.01 -3.28
CA ILE A 55 4.69 1.76 -1.85
C ILE A 55 3.25 1.89 -1.36
N ILE A 56 2.67 0.77 -0.92
CA ILE A 56 1.29 0.72 -0.45
C ILE A 56 1.29 0.78 1.05
N ILE A 57 0.43 1.63 1.59
CA ILE A 57 0.18 1.73 3.02
C ILE A 57 -1.28 1.54 3.33
N THR A 58 -1.60 0.62 4.22
CA THR A 58 -2.96 0.39 4.70
C THR A 58 -2.98 0.15 6.19
N HIS A 59 -4.13 0.48 6.77
CA HIS A 59 -4.55 0.00 8.07
C HIS A 59 -5.52 -1.18 7.85
N LEU A 60 -5.69 -2.02 8.86
CA LEU A 60 -6.68 -3.09 8.86
C LEU A 60 -7.38 -3.08 10.22
N GLY A 61 -8.71 -3.13 10.21
CA GLY A 61 -9.53 -3.03 11.42
C GLY A 61 -9.73 -1.60 11.93
N ARG A 62 -10.55 -1.49 12.98
CA ARG A 62 -10.87 -0.20 13.62
C ARG A 62 -9.98 0.02 14.84
N PRO A 63 -9.25 1.14 14.94
CA PRO A 63 -8.48 1.48 16.13
C PRO A 63 -9.42 1.96 17.25
N LYS A 64 -10.21 1.06 17.84
CA LYS A 64 -11.00 1.32 19.05
C LYS A 64 -10.23 0.93 20.32
N GLY A 65 -8.96 1.35 20.42
CA GLY A 65 -8.19 1.36 21.67
C GLY A 65 -7.33 0.15 21.99
N LYS A 66 -7.52 -1.01 21.35
CA LYS A 66 -6.59 -2.15 21.44
C LYS A 66 -6.24 -2.63 20.04
N GLU A 67 -4.95 -2.68 19.73
CA GLU A 67 -4.49 -3.40 18.55
C GLU A 67 -4.82 -4.86 18.75
N ASP A 68 -5.71 -5.38 17.92
CA ASP A 68 -5.88 -6.81 17.84
C ASP A 68 -4.65 -7.39 17.14
N LEU A 69 -3.64 -7.76 17.93
CA LEU A 69 -2.39 -8.35 17.48
C LEU A 69 -2.63 -9.66 16.71
N SER A 70 -3.82 -10.26 16.84
CA SER A 70 -4.22 -11.45 16.08
C SER A 70 -4.57 -11.14 14.61
N LEU A 71 -4.95 -9.88 14.29
CA LEU A 71 -5.23 -9.44 12.93
C LEU A 71 -3.92 -9.08 12.21
N SER A 72 -3.28 -10.12 11.68
CA SER A 72 -2.09 -9.96 10.86
C SER A 72 -2.46 -9.49 9.46
N ASN A 73 -2.00 -8.30 9.06
CA ASN A 73 -2.10 -7.79 7.68
C ASN A 73 -1.49 -8.75 6.64
N ARG A 74 -0.78 -9.79 7.06
CA ARG A 74 -0.33 -10.89 6.20
C ARG A 74 -1.49 -11.56 5.45
N ILE A 75 -2.71 -11.54 5.99
CA ILE A 75 -3.88 -12.08 5.28
C ILE A 75 -4.15 -11.37 3.95
N LEU A 76 -3.75 -10.10 3.83
CA LEU A 76 -3.88 -9.32 2.58
C LEU A 76 -2.84 -9.72 1.54
N LEU A 77 -1.71 -10.31 1.94
CA LEU A 77 -0.63 -10.65 1.01
C LEU A 77 -1.08 -11.66 -0.04
N LYS A 78 -1.83 -12.68 0.36
CA LYS A 78 -2.31 -13.72 -0.55
C LYS A 78 -3.21 -13.15 -1.67
N PRO A 79 -4.30 -12.42 -1.38
CA PRO A 79 -5.13 -11.82 -2.43
C PRO A 79 -4.39 -10.72 -3.19
N LEU A 80 -3.54 -9.90 -2.54
CA LEU A 80 -2.76 -8.90 -3.27
C LEU A 80 -1.81 -9.55 -4.29
N LYS A 81 -1.10 -10.62 -3.91
CA LYS A 81 -0.26 -11.38 -4.85
C LYS A 81 -1.08 -11.97 -5.99
N LYS A 82 -2.25 -12.53 -5.68
CA LYS A 82 -3.19 -13.09 -6.67
C LYS A 82 -3.62 -12.04 -7.71
N TYR A 83 -4.13 -10.89 -7.29
CA TYR A 83 -4.68 -9.89 -8.20
C TYR A 83 -3.62 -9.02 -8.89
N LEU A 84 -2.45 -8.82 -8.28
CA LEU A 84 -1.36 -8.07 -8.92
C LEU A 84 -0.47 -8.95 -9.80
N ASN A 85 -0.54 -10.27 -9.65
CA ASN A 85 0.31 -11.27 -10.30
C ASN A 85 1.81 -10.96 -10.15
N LYS A 86 2.22 -10.51 -8.96
CA LYS A 86 3.55 -9.97 -8.68
C LYS A 86 3.99 -10.33 -7.27
N GLU A 87 5.30 -10.49 -7.11
CA GLU A 87 5.91 -10.62 -5.79
C GLU A 87 5.74 -9.32 -4.98
N ILE A 88 5.42 -9.49 -3.71
CA ILE A 88 5.16 -8.39 -2.78
C ILE A 88 6.18 -8.47 -1.67
N ILE A 89 7.04 -7.46 -1.61
CA ILE A 89 7.94 -7.28 -0.48
C ILE A 89 7.10 -6.67 0.66
N PHE A 90 7.06 -7.35 1.81
CA PHE A 90 6.24 -6.97 2.97
C PHE A 90 7.11 -6.54 4.15
N SER A 91 6.72 -5.44 4.82
CA SER A 91 7.21 -5.14 6.17
C SER A 91 6.08 -4.81 7.13
N SER A 92 6.21 -5.36 8.34
CA SER A 92 5.30 -5.12 9.46
C SER A 92 5.55 -3.77 10.16
N ASN A 93 6.74 -3.19 10.01
CA ASN A 93 7.12 -1.92 10.62
C ASN A 93 7.56 -0.90 9.54
N PRO A 94 6.73 0.12 9.26
CA PRO A 94 6.98 1.09 8.20
C PRO A 94 8.19 2.00 8.44
N ILE A 95 8.58 2.18 9.70
CA ILE A 95 9.63 3.13 10.12
C ILE A 95 10.95 2.39 10.39
N SER A 96 10.96 1.06 10.31
CA SER A 96 12.19 0.28 10.46
C SER A 96 13.22 0.63 9.37
N THR A 97 14.50 0.63 9.73
CA THR A 97 15.61 0.88 8.80
C THR A 97 15.52 -0.05 7.59
N SER A 98 15.26 -1.34 7.84
CA SER A 98 15.04 -2.35 6.79
C SER A 98 13.90 -1.98 5.83
N ALA A 99 12.81 -1.40 6.35
CA ALA A 99 11.69 -0.98 5.50
C ALA A 99 12.05 0.22 4.62
N ILE A 100 12.71 1.21 5.20
CA ILE A 100 13.16 2.41 4.48
C ILE A 100 14.14 2.01 3.39
N GLU A 101 15.12 1.16 3.70
CA GLU A 101 16.08 0.67 2.72
C GLU A 101 15.45 -0.16 1.61
N SER A 102 14.53 -1.07 1.94
CA SER A 102 13.80 -1.86 0.94
C SER A 102 13.01 -0.95 0.01
N SER A 103 12.39 0.10 0.55
CA SER A 103 11.71 1.12 -0.26
C SER A 103 12.65 1.87 -1.21
N LYS A 104 13.90 2.15 -0.77
CA LYS A 104 14.95 2.79 -1.58
C LYS A 104 15.42 1.88 -2.72
N ARG A 105 15.56 0.58 -2.45
CA ARG A 105 16.04 -0.44 -3.39
C ARG A 105 15.00 -0.91 -4.42
N LEU A 106 13.75 -0.45 -4.34
CA LEU A 106 12.72 -0.78 -5.32
C LEU A 106 13.19 -0.48 -6.76
N LYS A 107 13.19 -1.53 -7.58
CA LYS A 107 13.33 -1.44 -9.03
C LYS A 107 12.00 -1.03 -9.64
N ASN A 108 12.04 -0.58 -10.90
CA ASN A 108 10.80 -0.28 -11.63
C ASN A 108 9.92 -1.53 -11.71
N ASN A 109 8.60 -1.37 -11.72
CA ASN A 109 7.61 -2.46 -11.70
C ASN A 109 7.61 -3.34 -10.44
N GLN A 110 8.24 -2.90 -9.35
CA GLN A 110 8.19 -3.59 -8.07
C GLN A 110 7.20 -2.95 -7.10
N TYR A 111 6.71 -3.79 -6.19
CA TYR A 111 5.75 -3.46 -5.14
C TYR A 111 6.40 -3.61 -3.78
N TYR A 112 6.18 -2.60 -2.95
CA TYR A 112 6.47 -2.66 -1.54
C TYR A 112 5.19 -2.43 -0.76
N PHE A 113 4.75 -3.43 -0.02
CA PHE A 113 3.60 -3.31 0.84
C PHE A 113 4.06 -3.11 2.27
N VAL A 114 3.58 -2.04 2.88
CA VAL A 114 3.98 -1.66 4.22
C VAL A 114 2.76 -1.57 5.09
N LYS A 115 2.74 -2.37 6.16
CA LYS A 115 1.76 -2.19 7.22
C LYS A 115 1.98 -0.81 7.83
N ILE A 116 0.90 -0.07 8.06
CA ILE A 116 0.94 1.06 8.99
C ILE A 116 -0.08 0.82 10.10
N LEU A 117 0.36 0.98 11.35
CA LEU A 117 -0.54 1.09 12.51
C LEU A 117 -1.46 2.30 12.30
N GLY A 118 -2.78 2.16 12.47
CA GLY A 118 -3.76 3.23 12.21
C GLY A 118 -3.43 4.58 12.87
N PHE A 119 -2.71 4.55 14.00
CA PHE A 119 -2.20 5.73 14.70
C PHE A 119 -1.09 6.48 13.94
N ILE A 120 -0.17 5.78 13.28
CA ILE A 120 0.95 6.37 12.51
C ILE A 120 0.44 7.03 11.22
N LEU A 121 -0.58 6.45 10.57
CA LEU A 121 -1.25 7.03 9.40
C LEU A 121 -1.82 8.43 9.67
N ARG A 122 -2.29 8.66 10.90
CA ARG A 122 -2.92 9.91 11.33
C ARG A 122 -1.90 11.04 11.54
N LYS A 123 -0.64 10.74 11.81
CA LYS A 123 0.39 11.74 12.15
C LYS A 123 1.19 12.32 10.97
N LYS A 124 0.89 11.99 9.70
CA LYS A 124 1.68 12.41 8.51
C LYS A 124 3.20 12.08 8.55
N LYS A 125 3.69 11.43 9.61
CA LYS A 125 5.12 11.16 9.85
C LYS A 125 5.76 10.24 8.82
N MET A 126 4.98 9.47 8.05
CA MET A 126 5.59 8.52 7.10
C MET A 126 6.25 9.19 5.89
N ILE A 127 5.80 10.39 5.51
CA ILE A 127 6.35 11.14 4.38
C ILE A 127 7.84 11.45 4.61
N GLN A 128 8.23 11.73 5.86
CA GLN A 128 9.61 12.09 6.21
C GLN A 128 10.61 10.91 6.07
N TYR A 129 10.11 9.68 6.03
CA TYR A 129 10.94 8.47 5.90
C TYR A 129 11.06 8.00 4.45
N LEU A 130 10.34 8.64 3.53
CA LEU A 130 10.46 8.34 2.11
C LEU A 130 11.71 9.01 1.52
N PRO A 131 12.32 8.39 0.49
CA PRO A 131 13.35 9.06 -0.31
C PRO A 131 12.82 10.39 -0.88
N LYS A 132 13.68 11.43 -0.97
CA LYS A 132 13.31 12.77 -1.45
C LYS A 132 12.58 12.81 -2.81
N ASN A 133 12.81 11.80 -3.67
CA ASN A 133 12.21 11.71 -5.01
C ASN A 133 10.87 10.91 -5.02
N SER A 134 10.20 10.79 -3.87
CA SER A 134 8.93 10.08 -3.76
C SER A 134 7.77 11.05 -3.90
N GLN A 135 6.87 10.76 -4.83
CA GLN A 135 5.63 11.50 -4.99
C GLN A 135 4.56 10.83 -4.12
N VAL A 136 4.01 11.59 -3.16
CA VAL A 136 2.91 11.11 -2.33
C VAL A 136 1.62 11.30 -3.11
N LEU A 137 0.90 10.21 -3.34
CA LEU A 137 -0.40 10.24 -4.01
C LEU A 137 -1.48 9.83 -3.00
N GLY A 138 -2.62 10.52 -3.11
CA GLY A 138 -3.72 10.45 -2.15
C GLY A 138 -4.39 9.07 -2.07
N ILE A 139 -5.44 9.02 -1.26
CA ILE A 139 -6.16 7.79 -0.91
C ILE A 139 -6.79 7.17 -2.17
N PHE A 140 -6.53 5.88 -2.40
CA PHE A 140 -7.33 5.05 -3.30
C PHE A 140 -8.47 4.41 -2.52
N MET A 141 -9.71 4.74 -2.90
CA MET A 141 -10.96 4.13 -2.42
C MET A 141 -11.49 3.10 -3.41
#